data_AF-H1V719-F1
#
_entry.id   AF-H1V719-F1
#
_cell.length_a   1.000
_cell.length_b   1.000
_cell.length_c   1.000
_cell.angle_alpha   90.00
_cell.angle_beta   90.00
_cell.angle_gamma   90.00
#
_symmetry.space_group_name_H-M   'P 1'
#
loop_
_entity.id
_entity.type
_entity.pdbx_description
1 polymer ?
#
loop_
_entity_poly.entity_id
_entity_poly.type
_entity_poly.pdbx_seq_one_letter_code
_entity_poly.pdbx_strand_id
1 'polypeptide(L)'
;MAIFTSTGFRNLTVDEYSDAVETLKPDIAIGPADLFHTSTMPVPKKLVRMAGRTEDWTDAFLTPKRREALKESGVSVFAPVLAVPYPIQWEHLRNLADDVVDSISGLAVYDVDLMPDIVDNHEPLVSLPRLSLHIPATPQEVLRQISLGIDLCTIPFLNAISDAGVALSFTFPPPADIHQSKATLPLGEDMWSPENEASLEPLVRGCPCYACTTHHRAFLHHLLNAKEMLGWTLLQVHNHQVATDFFAGVRAALARDGVDGFEEQARRFATAYEAELPQGTGTRPRARGYHFKPDPNPSRINPPAWENFATDGERAGADVNGAAAAAAAGGAETPLVPDVGSLKLEEKGFAEVTHGEGKPE
;
A
#
# COMPACT_ATOMS: atom_id res chain seq x y z
N MET A 1 -3.15 -10.36 -20.71
CA MET A 1 -3.26 -9.35 -19.63
C MET A 1 -2.15 -8.32 -19.78
N ALA A 2 -2.36 -7.05 -19.43
CA ALA A 2 -1.28 -6.06 -19.38
C ALA A 2 -0.75 -5.93 -17.95
N ILE A 3 0.56 -5.92 -17.77
CA ILE A 3 1.23 -5.68 -16.49
C ILE A 3 2.12 -4.46 -16.60
N PHE A 4 2.27 -3.71 -15.49
CA PHE A 4 3.18 -2.57 -15.41
C PHE A 4 4.42 -2.97 -14.62
N THR A 5 5.59 -2.86 -15.25
CA THR A 5 6.88 -3.25 -14.70
C THR A 5 7.79 -2.03 -14.55
N SER A 6 8.96 -2.19 -13.94
CA SER A 6 9.97 -1.11 -13.88
C SER A 6 10.45 -0.63 -15.25
N THR A 7 10.24 -1.43 -16.31
CA THR A 7 10.55 -1.07 -17.71
C THR A 7 9.32 -0.63 -18.50
N GLY A 8 8.17 -0.42 -17.85
CA GLY A 8 6.92 0.00 -18.48
C GLY A 8 5.92 -1.14 -18.68
N PHE A 9 4.95 -0.90 -19.56
CA PHE A 9 3.88 -1.86 -19.84
C PHE A 9 4.39 -3.04 -20.67
N ARG A 10 4.00 -4.25 -20.25
CA ARG A 10 4.20 -5.48 -21.01
C ARG A 10 2.89 -6.26 -21.06
N ASN A 11 2.63 -6.90 -22.20
CA ASN A 11 1.57 -7.89 -22.30
C ASN A 11 2.09 -9.24 -21.80
N LEU A 12 1.33 -9.84 -20.90
CA LEU A 12 1.54 -11.18 -20.36
C LEU A 12 0.41 -12.08 -20.86
N THR A 13 0.76 -13.16 -21.54
CA THR A 13 -0.19 -14.20 -21.96
C THR A 13 -0.55 -15.12 -20.79
N VAL A 14 -1.67 -15.87 -20.91
CA VAL A 14 -2.05 -16.85 -19.87
C VAL A 14 -1.02 -17.97 -19.75
N ASP A 15 -0.38 -18.36 -20.85
CA ASP A 15 0.68 -19.37 -20.84
C ASP A 15 1.94 -18.86 -20.12
N GLU A 16 2.43 -17.66 -20.44
CA GLU A 16 3.56 -17.07 -19.70
C GLU A 16 3.25 -16.88 -18.21
N TYR A 17 2.01 -16.52 -17.86
CA TYR A 17 1.58 -16.44 -16.47
C TYR A 17 1.59 -17.81 -15.79
N SER A 18 1.08 -18.84 -16.46
CA SER A 18 1.04 -20.22 -15.95
C SER A 18 2.45 -20.77 -15.74
N ASP A 19 3.34 -20.59 -16.71
CA ASP A 19 4.74 -21.01 -16.63
C ASP A 19 5.45 -20.32 -15.46
N ALA A 20 5.14 -19.04 -15.20
CA ALA A 20 5.66 -18.33 -14.04
C ALA A 20 5.13 -18.89 -12.71
N VAL A 21 3.85 -19.26 -12.62
CA VAL A 21 3.29 -19.90 -11.42
C VAL A 21 3.94 -21.27 -11.17
N GLU A 22 4.11 -22.09 -12.21
CA GLU A 22 4.77 -23.39 -12.12
C GLU A 22 6.25 -23.27 -11.70
N THR A 23 6.92 -22.21 -12.15
CA THR A 23 8.33 -21.93 -11.83
C THR A 23 8.50 -21.38 -10.42
N LEU A 24 7.69 -20.39 -10.04
CA LEU A 24 7.81 -19.67 -8.76
C LEU A 24 7.20 -20.43 -7.59
N LYS A 25 6.20 -21.27 -7.85
CA LYS A 25 5.47 -22.07 -6.85
C LYS A 25 5.02 -21.25 -5.64
N PRO A 26 4.24 -20.17 -5.84
CA PRO A 26 3.73 -19.38 -4.73
C PRO A 26 2.75 -20.20 -3.89
N ASP A 27 2.62 -19.90 -2.59
CA ASP A 27 1.60 -20.54 -1.75
C ASP A 27 0.18 -20.28 -2.28
N ILE A 28 -0.05 -19.07 -2.80
CA ILE A 28 -1.33 -18.64 -3.38
C ILE A 28 -1.08 -18.08 -4.79
N ALA A 29 -1.76 -18.62 -5.79
CA ALA A 29 -1.84 -18.07 -7.15
C ALA A 29 -3.25 -17.53 -7.41
N ILE A 30 -3.34 -16.29 -7.89
CA ILE A 30 -4.63 -15.66 -8.22
C ILE A 30 -4.90 -15.83 -9.70
N GLY A 31 -6.04 -16.42 -10.06
CA GLY A 31 -6.41 -16.66 -11.44
C GLY A 31 -6.37 -15.37 -12.29
N PRO A 32 -5.99 -15.46 -13.57
CA PRO A 32 -5.91 -14.32 -14.47
C PRO A 32 -7.28 -13.63 -14.62
N ALA A 33 -7.30 -12.31 -14.49
CA ALA A 33 -8.52 -11.49 -14.58
C ALA A 33 -8.34 -10.24 -15.43
N ASP A 34 -9.39 -9.86 -16.15
CA ASP A 34 -9.44 -8.59 -16.90
C ASP A 34 -9.97 -7.49 -15.96
N LEU A 35 -9.06 -6.63 -15.51
CA LEU A 35 -9.33 -5.57 -14.54
C LEU A 35 -9.25 -4.19 -15.20
N PHE A 36 -10.00 -3.22 -14.67
CA PHE A 36 -9.88 -1.83 -15.08
C PHE A 36 -9.09 -1.06 -14.01
N HIS A 37 -8.14 -0.23 -14.46
CA HIS A 37 -7.28 0.55 -13.56
C HIS A 37 -7.76 2.00 -13.38
N THR A 38 -8.96 2.31 -13.85
CA THR A 38 -9.56 3.65 -13.79
C THR A 38 -10.49 3.76 -12.59
N SER A 39 -10.49 4.91 -11.92
CA SER A 39 -11.44 5.21 -10.83
C SER A 39 -12.90 5.27 -11.29
N THR A 40 -13.12 5.44 -12.59
CA THR A 40 -14.46 5.44 -13.19
C THR A 40 -14.81 4.05 -13.72
N MET A 41 -15.99 3.55 -13.34
CA MET A 41 -16.51 2.28 -13.84
C MET A 41 -16.67 2.35 -15.37
N PRO A 42 -16.15 1.36 -16.11
CA PRO A 42 -16.34 1.27 -17.55
C PRO A 42 -17.80 1.18 -17.99
N VAL A 43 -18.08 1.55 -19.23
CA VAL A 43 -19.40 1.34 -19.85
C VAL A 43 -19.80 -0.15 -19.84
N PRO A 44 -21.10 -0.50 -19.71
CA PRO A 44 -21.55 -1.89 -19.56
C PRO A 44 -21.02 -2.88 -20.60
N LYS A 45 -20.95 -2.47 -21.88
CA LYS A 45 -20.39 -3.30 -22.97
C LYS A 45 -18.92 -3.68 -22.76
N LYS A 46 -18.15 -2.86 -22.04
CA LYS A 46 -16.77 -3.20 -21.67
C LYS A 46 -16.77 -4.18 -20.49
N LEU A 47 -17.63 -3.99 -19.49
CA LEU A 47 -17.76 -4.90 -18.34
C LEU A 47 -18.12 -6.34 -18.76
N VAL A 48 -19.10 -6.51 -19.66
CA VAL A 48 -19.48 -7.83 -20.21
C VAL A 48 -18.28 -8.53 -20.86
N ARG A 49 -17.47 -7.79 -21.64
CA ARG A 49 -16.27 -8.35 -22.27
C ARG A 49 -15.19 -8.72 -21.26
N MET A 50 -15.10 -7.99 -20.15
CA MET A 50 -14.12 -8.27 -19.09
C MET A 50 -14.49 -9.53 -18.32
N ALA A 51 -15.79 -9.72 -18.01
CA ALA A 51 -16.30 -10.95 -17.42
C ALA A 51 -16.01 -12.16 -18.32
N GLY A 52 -16.43 -12.11 -19.60
CA GLY A 52 -16.20 -13.23 -20.53
C GLY A 52 -14.72 -13.54 -20.77
N ARG A 53 -13.83 -12.54 -20.85
CA ARG A 53 -12.38 -12.80 -20.95
C ARG A 53 -11.80 -13.44 -19.70
N THR A 54 -12.32 -13.07 -18.53
CA THR A 54 -11.86 -13.65 -17.26
C THR A 54 -12.26 -15.12 -17.17
N GLU A 55 -13.46 -15.45 -17.65
CA GLU A 55 -13.90 -16.84 -17.83
C GLU A 55 -12.99 -17.61 -18.80
N ASP A 56 -12.78 -17.07 -20.01
CA ASP A 56 -11.88 -17.66 -21.02
C ASP A 56 -10.46 -17.91 -20.47
N TRP A 57 -9.93 -16.95 -19.69
CA TRP A 57 -8.61 -17.05 -19.09
C TRP A 57 -8.58 -18.03 -17.92
N THR A 58 -9.67 -18.17 -17.17
CA THR A 58 -9.80 -19.16 -16.10
C THR A 58 -9.74 -20.57 -16.69
N ASP A 59 -10.46 -20.83 -17.78
CA ASP A 59 -10.44 -22.13 -18.46
C ASP A 59 -9.07 -22.45 -19.05
N ALA A 60 -8.42 -21.47 -19.68
CA ALA A 60 -7.07 -21.62 -20.22
C ALA A 60 -6.01 -21.82 -19.12
N PHE A 61 -6.18 -21.22 -17.95
CA PHE A 61 -5.30 -21.41 -16.79
C PHE A 61 -5.51 -22.77 -16.15
N LEU A 62 -6.76 -23.22 -16.03
CA LEU A 62 -7.15 -24.45 -15.35
C LEU A 62 -7.46 -25.59 -16.34
N THR A 63 -6.55 -25.84 -17.28
CA THR A 63 -6.63 -27.07 -18.10
C THR A 63 -6.43 -28.32 -17.22
N PRO A 64 -6.94 -29.51 -17.60
CA PRO A 64 -6.76 -30.73 -16.79
C PRO A 64 -5.31 -31.01 -16.40
N LYS A 65 -4.37 -30.84 -17.34
CA LYS A 65 -2.94 -31.01 -17.10
C LYS A 65 -2.40 -30.01 -16.06
N ARG A 66 -2.81 -28.73 -16.15
CA ARG A 66 -2.38 -27.68 -15.21
C ARG A 66 -3.00 -27.87 -13.83
N ARG A 67 -4.26 -28.29 -13.75
CA ARG A 67 -4.92 -28.61 -12.46
C ARG A 67 -4.14 -29.68 -11.70
N GLU A 68 -3.68 -30.71 -12.38
CA GLU A 68 -2.88 -31.79 -11.79
C GLU A 68 -1.51 -31.27 -11.31
N ALA A 69 -0.80 -30.51 -12.15
CA ALA A 69 0.49 -29.91 -11.79
C ALA A 69 0.39 -28.91 -10.60
N LEU A 70 -0.68 -28.13 -10.54
CA LEU A 70 -0.94 -27.21 -9.43
C LEU A 70 -1.23 -27.96 -8.12
N LYS A 71 -2.01 -29.05 -8.19
CA LYS A 71 -2.26 -29.93 -7.04
C LYS A 71 -0.98 -30.60 -6.55
N GLU A 72 -0.12 -31.09 -7.44
CA GLU A 72 1.16 -31.70 -7.08
C GLU A 72 2.17 -30.70 -6.51
N SER A 73 2.13 -29.45 -6.95
CA SER A 73 3.02 -28.39 -6.45
C SER A 73 2.55 -27.78 -5.12
N GLY A 74 1.33 -28.07 -4.68
CA GLY A 74 0.75 -27.52 -3.45
C GLY A 74 0.32 -26.05 -3.54
N VAL A 75 0.22 -25.50 -4.75
CA VAL A 75 -0.20 -24.11 -4.99
C VAL A 75 -1.71 -23.99 -4.78
N SER A 76 -2.14 -23.09 -3.89
CA SER A 76 -3.56 -22.80 -3.68
C SER A 76 -4.05 -21.79 -4.73
N VAL A 77 -5.05 -22.16 -5.53
CA VAL A 77 -5.57 -21.28 -6.58
C VAL A 77 -6.76 -20.48 -6.08
N PHE A 78 -6.68 -19.15 -6.17
CA PHE A 78 -7.78 -18.27 -5.82
C PHE A 78 -8.44 -17.73 -7.09
N ALA A 79 -9.74 -18.01 -7.29
CA ALA A 79 -10.48 -17.57 -8.46
C ALA A 79 -10.86 -16.09 -8.36
N PRO A 80 -10.66 -15.28 -9.41
CA PRO A 80 -10.98 -13.86 -9.36
C PRO A 80 -12.49 -13.60 -9.42
N VAL A 81 -12.98 -12.75 -8.52
CA VAL A 81 -14.32 -12.15 -8.52
C VAL A 81 -14.16 -10.67 -8.85
N LEU A 82 -14.55 -10.27 -10.05
CA LEU A 82 -14.24 -8.94 -10.59
C LEU A 82 -15.04 -7.84 -9.89
N ALA A 83 -14.54 -6.60 -9.94
CA ALA A 83 -15.27 -5.40 -9.53
C ALA A 83 -16.34 -4.99 -10.57
N VAL A 84 -17.24 -5.92 -10.89
CA VAL A 84 -18.28 -5.82 -11.90
C VAL A 84 -19.62 -6.16 -11.25
N PRO A 85 -20.74 -5.47 -11.54
CA PRO A 85 -22.03 -5.81 -10.95
C PRO A 85 -22.41 -7.27 -11.18
N TYR A 86 -23.01 -7.92 -10.17
CA TYR A 86 -23.40 -9.34 -10.21
C TYR A 86 -24.14 -9.75 -11.49
N PRO A 87 -25.17 -9.02 -12.00
CA PRO A 87 -25.89 -9.39 -13.22
C PRO A 87 -25.05 -9.47 -14.50
N ILE A 88 -23.82 -8.92 -14.50
CA ILE A 88 -22.91 -8.96 -15.65
C ILE A 88 -21.92 -10.13 -15.56
N GLN A 89 -21.59 -10.60 -14.35
CA GLN A 89 -20.62 -11.68 -14.14
C GLN A 89 -21.22 -12.97 -13.56
N TRP A 90 -22.55 -13.06 -13.50
CA TRP A 90 -23.25 -14.23 -12.96
C TRP A 90 -22.88 -15.54 -13.69
N GLU A 91 -22.65 -15.52 -15.01
CA GLU A 91 -22.20 -16.70 -15.77
C GLU A 91 -20.82 -17.17 -15.31
N HIS A 92 -19.88 -16.24 -15.15
CA HIS A 92 -18.54 -16.52 -14.61
C HIS A 92 -18.61 -17.12 -13.20
N LEU A 93 -19.39 -16.51 -12.30
CA LEU A 93 -19.57 -17.03 -10.93
C LEU A 93 -20.24 -18.41 -10.92
N ARG A 94 -21.17 -18.65 -11.84
CA ARG A 94 -21.80 -19.95 -12.01
C ARG A 94 -20.81 -20.99 -12.53
N ASN A 95 -20.01 -20.68 -13.55
CA ASN A 95 -18.94 -21.57 -14.04
C ASN A 95 -17.96 -21.92 -12.91
N LEU A 96 -17.59 -20.93 -12.07
CA LEU A 96 -16.77 -21.17 -10.89
C LEU A 96 -17.41 -22.16 -9.91
N ALA A 97 -18.71 -22.01 -9.65
CA ALA A 97 -19.45 -22.85 -8.69
C ALA A 97 -19.74 -24.26 -9.23
N ASP A 98 -20.09 -24.39 -10.51
CA ASP A 98 -20.58 -25.62 -11.12
C ASP A 98 -19.44 -26.49 -11.67
N ASP A 99 -18.43 -25.88 -12.32
CA ASP A 99 -17.44 -26.62 -13.15
C ASP A 99 -16.00 -26.54 -12.61
N VAL A 100 -15.67 -25.49 -11.84
CA VAL A 100 -14.28 -25.18 -11.46
C VAL A 100 -14.02 -25.32 -9.95
N VAL A 101 -15.06 -25.42 -9.12
CA VAL A 101 -14.97 -25.40 -7.64
C VAL A 101 -13.93 -26.39 -7.07
N ASP A 102 -13.85 -27.61 -7.62
CA ASP A 102 -12.90 -28.67 -7.20
C ASP A 102 -11.42 -28.40 -7.60
N SER A 103 -11.20 -27.33 -8.34
CA SER A 103 -9.90 -26.91 -8.88
C SER A 103 -9.40 -25.61 -8.25
N ILE A 104 -10.20 -24.99 -7.39
CA ILE A 104 -9.87 -23.74 -6.71
C ILE A 104 -9.88 -23.96 -5.19
N SER A 105 -9.15 -23.12 -4.49
CA SER A 105 -8.94 -23.19 -3.04
C SER A 105 -9.44 -21.93 -2.33
N GLY A 106 -9.91 -20.91 -3.07
CA GLY A 106 -10.31 -19.62 -2.53
C GLY A 106 -10.87 -18.68 -3.58
N LEU A 107 -11.36 -17.52 -3.13
CA LEU A 107 -11.81 -16.42 -3.99
C LEU A 107 -10.93 -15.20 -3.79
N ALA A 108 -10.53 -14.55 -4.89
CA ALA A 108 -9.87 -13.25 -4.90
C ALA A 108 -10.89 -12.16 -5.28
N VAL A 109 -11.41 -11.46 -4.28
CA VAL A 109 -12.54 -10.55 -4.40
C VAL A 109 -12.07 -9.11 -4.61
N TYR A 110 -12.30 -8.56 -5.81
CA TYR A 110 -11.94 -7.18 -6.15
C TYR A 110 -12.98 -6.15 -5.71
N ASP A 111 -14.20 -6.59 -5.41
CA ASP A 111 -15.26 -5.77 -4.84
C ASP A 111 -16.08 -6.55 -3.82
N VAL A 112 -15.93 -6.21 -2.54
CA VAL A 112 -16.61 -6.87 -1.43
C VAL A 112 -18.12 -6.64 -1.41
N ASP A 113 -18.64 -5.65 -2.13
CA ASP A 113 -20.08 -5.37 -2.17
C ASP A 113 -20.87 -6.46 -2.89
N LEU A 114 -20.18 -7.35 -3.62
CA LEU A 114 -20.74 -8.52 -4.27
C LEU A 114 -20.93 -9.72 -3.34
N MET A 115 -20.37 -9.67 -2.13
CA MET A 115 -20.42 -10.81 -1.21
C MET A 115 -21.85 -11.25 -0.85
N PRO A 116 -22.83 -10.36 -0.60
CA PRO A 116 -24.21 -10.78 -0.37
C PRO A 116 -24.79 -11.58 -1.54
N ASP A 117 -24.60 -11.11 -2.78
CA ASP A 117 -25.08 -11.82 -3.98
C ASP A 117 -24.42 -13.20 -4.12
N ILE A 118 -23.13 -13.33 -3.81
CA ILE A 118 -22.41 -14.61 -3.87
C ILE A 118 -22.93 -15.57 -2.81
N VAL A 119 -23.14 -15.09 -1.59
CA VAL A 119 -23.65 -15.91 -0.48
C VAL A 119 -25.06 -16.41 -0.77
N ASP A 120 -25.93 -15.57 -1.34
CA ASP A 120 -27.32 -15.91 -1.59
C ASP A 120 -27.50 -16.83 -2.82
N ASN A 121 -26.61 -16.75 -3.82
CA ASN A 121 -26.79 -17.42 -5.12
C ASN A 121 -25.79 -18.55 -5.42
N HIS A 122 -24.65 -18.63 -4.72
CA HIS A 122 -23.56 -19.56 -5.04
C HIS A 122 -23.04 -20.32 -3.80
N GLU A 123 -23.89 -21.17 -3.21
CA GLU A 123 -23.57 -21.99 -2.03
C GLU A 123 -22.21 -22.72 -2.10
N PRO A 124 -21.80 -23.35 -3.23
CA PRO A 124 -20.49 -24.03 -3.30
C PRO A 124 -19.30 -23.11 -3.01
N LEU A 125 -19.41 -21.83 -3.39
CA LEU A 125 -18.34 -20.85 -3.22
C LEU A 125 -18.25 -20.30 -1.79
N VAL A 126 -19.33 -20.43 -1.00
CA VAL A 126 -19.40 -19.88 0.36
C VAL A 126 -18.38 -20.53 1.29
N SER A 127 -18.07 -21.82 1.08
CA SER A 127 -17.12 -22.59 1.89
C SER A 127 -15.66 -22.22 1.66
N LEU A 128 -15.36 -21.48 0.60
CA LEU A 128 -14.00 -21.13 0.21
C LEU A 128 -13.51 -19.86 0.94
N PRO A 129 -12.23 -19.80 1.34
CA PRO A 129 -11.63 -18.61 1.93
C PRO A 129 -11.60 -17.46 0.92
N ARG A 130 -11.86 -16.24 1.39
CA ARG A 130 -11.94 -15.03 0.55
C ARG A 130 -10.81 -14.07 0.85
N LEU A 131 -9.99 -13.80 -0.16
CA LEU A 131 -8.98 -12.77 -0.20
C LEU A 131 -9.54 -11.48 -0.80
N SER A 132 -9.61 -10.42 -0.01
CA SER A 132 -10.00 -9.11 -0.48
C SER A 132 -8.83 -8.39 -1.17
N LEU A 133 -9.05 -8.10 -2.44
CA LEU A 133 -8.28 -7.18 -3.26
C LEU A 133 -9.01 -5.83 -3.44
N HIS A 134 -10.21 -5.69 -2.85
CA HIS A 134 -10.84 -4.38 -2.66
C HIS A 134 -10.00 -3.59 -1.65
N ILE A 135 -9.36 -2.51 -2.11
CA ILE A 135 -8.43 -1.71 -1.30
C ILE A 135 -9.20 -0.91 -0.22
N PRO A 136 -9.06 -1.25 1.08
CA PRO A 136 -9.69 -0.47 2.14
C PRO A 136 -8.94 0.85 2.36
N ALA A 137 -9.69 1.93 2.56
CA ALA A 137 -9.10 3.24 2.86
C ALA A 137 -8.78 3.41 4.36
N THR A 138 -9.50 2.71 5.25
CA THR A 138 -9.45 2.92 6.70
C THR A 138 -9.66 1.62 7.48
N PRO A 139 -9.32 1.55 8.77
CA PRO A 139 -9.61 0.39 9.62
C PRO A 139 -11.11 0.07 9.72
N GLN A 140 -11.99 1.08 9.65
CA GLN A 140 -13.44 0.89 9.62
C GLN A 140 -13.87 0.11 8.38
N GLU A 141 -13.28 0.42 7.22
CA GLU A 141 -13.54 -0.33 5.98
C GLU A 141 -13.02 -1.76 6.08
N VAL A 142 -11.88 -1.99 6.75
CA VAL A 142 -11.41 -3.36 7.04
C VAL A 142 -12.43 -4.13 7.89
N LEU A 143 -12.98 -3.51 8.94
CA LEU A 143 -14.04 -4.15 9.75
C LEU A 143 -15.28 -4.46 8.90
N ARG A 144 -15.68 -3.55 8.01
CA ARG A 144 -16.81 -3.77 7.08
C ARG A 144 -16.56 -4.97 6.16
N GLN A 145 -15.35 -5.10 5.62
CA GLN A 145 -14.99 -6.27 4.80
C GLN A 145 -15.11 -7.57 5.59
N ILE A 146 -14.68 -7.58 6.86
CA ILE A 146 -14.81 -8.75 7.74
C ILE A 146 -16.28 -9.05 8.04
N SER A 147 -17.12 -8.04 8.27
CA SER A 147 -18.58 -8.18 8.42
C SER A 147 -19.24 -8.81 7.19
N LEU A 148 -18.72 -8.54 5.99
CA LEU A 148 -19.17 -9.14 4.73
C LEU A 148 -18.60 -10.56 4.50
N GLY A 149 -17.82 -11.09 5.45
CA GLY A 149 -17.27 -12.43 5.43
C GLY A 149 -15.98 -12.57 4.63
N ILE A 150 -15.14 -11.54 4.58
CA ILE A 150 -13.76 -11.64 4.07
C ILE A 150 -12.84 -12.23 5.14
N ASP A 151 -11.94 -13.14 4.72
CA ASP A 151 -11.01 -13.84 5.60
C ASP A 151 -9.59 -13.25 5.57
N LEU A 152 -9.13 -12.84 4.37
CA LEU A 152 -7.80 -12.27 4.16
C LEU A 152 -7.94 -10.85 3.60
N CYS A 153 -7.46 -9.86 4.36
CA CYS A 153 -7.54 -8.45 3.98
C CYS A 153 -6.17 -7.93 3.56
N THR A 154 -6.12 -7.15 2.47
CA THR A 154 -4.95 -6.34 2.14
C THR A 154 -5.06 -4.97 2.82
N ILE A 155 -3.94 -4.44 3.34
CA ILE A 155 -3.94 -3.18 4.12
C ILE A 155 -2.91 -2.18 3.54
N PRO A 156 -3.08 -1.74 2.28
CA PRO A 156 -2.08 -0.93 1.61
C PRO A 156 -1.90 0.46 2.25
N PHE A 157 -2.89 0.96 3.00
CA PHE A 157 -2.78 2.26 3.68
C PHE A 157 -1.67 2.27 4.74
N LEU A 158 -1.22 1.13 5.29
CA LEU A 158 -0.14 1.09 6.29
C LEU A 158 1.16 1.72 5.75
N ASN A 159 1.47 1.45 4.49
CA ASN A 159 2.66 2.00 3.83
C ASN A 159 2.48 3.51 3.63
N ALA A 160 1.32 3.93 3.12
CA ALA A 160 1.02 5.35 2.88
C ALA A 160 1.08 6.19 4.17
N ILE A 161 0.55 5.65 5.27
CA ILE A 161 0.54 6.29 6.59
C ILE A 161 1.94 6.37 7.18
N SER A 162 2.73 5.30 7.05
CA SER A 162 4.13 5.32 7.47
C SER A 162 4.93 6.34 6.67
N ASP A 163 4.76 6.39 5.35
CA ASP A 163 5.40 7.37 4.46
C ASP A 163 4.99 8.82 4.77
N ALA A 164 3.73 9.02 5.17
CA ALA A 164 3.20 10.30 5.63
C ALA A 164 3.77 10.76 6.99
N GLY A 165 4.48 9.89 7.70
CA GLY A 165 5.03 10.21 9.03
C GLY A 165 4.03 10.04 10.17
N VAL A 166 2.95 9.27 9.96
CA VAL A 166 1.88 9.10 10.94
C VAL A 166 2.07 7.79 11.70
N ALA A 167 2.00 7.86 13.02
CA ALA A 167 2.02 6.70 13.91
C ALA A 167 0.58 6.33 14.29
N LEU A 168 0.11 5.14 13.89
CA LEU A 168 -1.24 4.68 14.22
C LEU A 168 -1.38 4.43 15.72
N SER A 169 -2.56 4.71 16.26
CA SER A 169 -2.84 4.63 17.71
C SER A 169 -4.19 4.00 18.05
N PHE A 170 -4.95 3.53 17.06
CA PHE A 170 -6.21 2.84 17.31
C PHE A 170 -5.99 1.43 17.86
N THR A 171 -6.98 0.95 18.61
CA THR A 171 -7.01 -0.42 19.14
C THR A 171 -8.38 -1.04 18.92
N PHE A 172 -8.42 -2.36 18.74
CA PHE A 172 -9.67 -3.11 18.67
C PHE A 172 -9.66 -4.24 19.73
N PRO A 173 -10.72 -4.42 20.53
CA PRO A 173 -11.89 -3.54 20.67
C PRO A 173 -11.54 -2.11 21.12
N PRO A 174 -12.39 -1.11 20.85
CA PRO A 174 -12.15 0.25 21.32
C PRO A 174 -12.18 0.31 22.86
N PRO A 175 -11.35 1.19 23.48
CA PRO A 175 -11.32 1.36 24.93
C PRO A 175 -12.71 1.60 25.56
N ALA A 176 -12.97 0.98 26.70
CA ALA A 176 -14.29 1.00 27.35
C ALA A 176 -14.70 2.40 27.83
N ASP A 177 -13.72 3.22 28.23
CA ASP A 177 -13.94 4.52 28.87
C ASP A 177 -14.42 5.62 27.90
N ILE A 178 -14.41 5.36 26.60
CA ILE A 178 -14.75 6.35 25.56
C ILE A 178 -16.22 6.77 25.62
N HIS A 179 -17.12 5.91 26.12
CA HIS A 179 -18.55 6.22 26.24
C HIS A 179 -18.86 7.45 27.12
N GLN A 180 -17.92 7.89 27.94
CA GLN A 180 -18.05 9.08 28.80
C GLN A 180 -17.49 10.36 28.14
N SER A 181 -16.63 10.20 27.12
CA SER A 181 -16.02 11.29 26.35
C SER A 181 -16.85 11.57 25.10
N LYS A 182 -17.34 12.80 24.94
CA LYS A 182 -17.97 13.24 23.68
C LYS A 182 -16.98 13.42 22.51
N ALA A 183 -15.68 13.33 22.76
CA ALA A 183 -14.65 13.55 21.76
C ALA A 183 -14.25 12.23 21.07
N THR A 184 -14.25 12.24 19.73
CA THR A 184 -13.70 11.19 18.88
C THR A 184 -12.19 11.12 19.05
N LEU A 185 -11.62 9.91 19.02
CA LEU A 185 -10.19 9.68 19.08
C LEU A 185 -9.58 9.66 17.67
N PRO A 186 -8.34 10.16 17.51
CA PRO A 186 -7.64 10.06 16.24
C PRO A 186 -7.24 8.61 15.96
N LEU A 187 -7.19 8.23 14.68
CA LEU A 187 -6.66 6.92 14.25
C LEU A 187 -5.13 6.85 14.33
N GLY A 188 -4.45 7.99 14.38
CA GLY A 188 -3.01 8.09 14.50
C GLY A 188 -2.57 9.51 14.79
N GLU A 189 -1.29 9.66 15.15
CA GLU A 189 -0.67 10.93 15.46
C GLU A 189 0.39 11.29 14.42
N ASP A 190 0.45 12.56 14.04
CA ASP A 190 1.46 13.06 13.12
C ASP A 190 2.80 13.29 13.83
N MET A 191 3.81 12.50 13.48
CA MET A 191 5.14 12.59 14.09
C MET A 191 5.95 13.80 13.60
N TRP A 192 5.46 14.53 12.59
CA TRP A 192 6.01 15.83 12.18
C TRP A 192 5.48 17.00 13.00
N SER A 193 4.46 16.80 13.84
CA SER A 193 3.94 17.86 14.70
C SER A 193 5.04 18.42 15.60
N PRO A 194 5.16 19.77 15.74
CA PRO A 194 6.10 20.40 16.67
C PRO A 194 5.92 19.95 18.13
N GLU A 195 4.73 19.48 18.50
CA GLU A 195 4.46 18.91 19.83
C GLU A 195 5.35 17.70 20.16
N ASN A 196 5.84 17.01 19.13
CA ASN A 196 6.72 15.86 19.27
C ASN A 196 8.20 16.23 19.39
N GLU A 197 8.61 17.48 19.16
CA GLU A 197 10.02 17.91 19.11
C GLU A 197 10.79 17.60 20.40
N ALA A 198 10.15 17.76 21.56
CA ALA A 198 10.76 17.51 22.87
C ALA A 198 10.08 16.35 23.64
N SER A 199 9.19 15.61 22.99
CA SER A 199 8.44 14.52 23.64
C SER A 199 9.32 13.27 23.82
N LEU A 200 9.61 12.92 25.07
CA LEU A 200 10.36 11.72 25.46
C LEU A 200 9.46 10.50 25.68
N GLU A 201 8.17 10.62 25.33
CA GLU A 201 7.22 9.51 25.38
C GLU A 201 7.41 8.57 24.18
N PRO A 202 7.05 7.28 24.31
CA PRO A 202 6.98 6.37 23.17
C PRO A 202 5.92 6.83 22.17
N LEU A 203 5.93 6.29 20.94
CA LEU A 203 4.91 6.64 19.94
C LEU A 203 3.50 6.36 20.48
N VAL A 204 3.30 5.16 21.04
CA VAL A 204 2.08 4.77 21.76
C VAL A 204 2.48 4.11 23.08
N ARG A 205 1.92 4.57 24.20
CA ARG A 205 2.17 3.97 25.52
C ARG A 205 1.68 2.52 25.54
N GLY A 206 2.52 1.61 26.03
CA GLY A 206 2.20 0.19 26.15
C GLY A 206 2.33 -0.64 24.87
N CYS A 207 2.71 -0.03 23.74
CA CYS A 207 3.00 -0.77 22.51
C CYS A 207 4.31 -1.58 22.67
N PRO A 208 4.31 -2.90 22.39
CA PRO A 208 5.48 -3.75 22.58
C PRO A 208 6.50 -3.67 21.43
N CYS A 209 6.25 -2.85 20.40
CA CYS A 209 7.11 -2.80 19.23
C CYS A 209 8.51 -2.23 19.55
N TYR A 210 9.49 -2.57 18.71
CA TYR A 210 10.86 -2.08 18.87
C TYR A 210 10.95 -0.54 18.93
N ALA A 211 10.15 0.15 18.10
CA ALA A 211 10.14 1.61 18.06
C ALA A 211 9.66 2.23 19.39
N CYS A 212 8.58 1.71 19.98
CA CYS A 212 8.04 2.23 21.24
C CYS A 212 8.84 1.82 22.48
N THR A 213 9.54 0.68 22.44
CA THR A 213 10.32 0.18 23.57
C THR A 213 11.73 0.77 23.65
N THR A 214 12.28 1.21 22.53
CA THR A 214 13.68 1.67 22.43
C THR A 214 13.81 3.17 22.13
N HIS A 215 12.80 3.78 21.51
CA HIS A 215 12.85 5.16 21.05
C HIS A 215 11.65 5.97 21.53
N HIS A 216 11.74 7.30 21.35
CA HIS A 216 10.72 8.25 21.75
C HIS A 216 10.32 9.16 20.58
N ARG A 217 9.20 9.86 20.74
CA ARG A 217 8.60 10.75 19.72
C ARG A 217 9.59 11.81 19.22
N ALA A 218 10.36 12.46 20.10
CA ALA A 218 11.37 13.44 19.71
C ALA A 218 12.50 12.89 18.83
N PHE A 219 12.93 11.64 19.08
CA PHE A 219 13.93 10.99 18.24
C PHE A 219 13.37 10.72 16.85
N LEU A 220 12.13 10.24 16.77
CA LEU A 220 11.47 10.00 15.50
C LEU A 220 11.22 11.29 14.73
N HIS A 221 10.72 12.33 15.40
CA HIS A 221 10.54 13.66 14.83
C HIS A 221 11.85 14.22 14.26
N HIS A 222 12.96 14.09 15.00
CA HIS A 222 14.29 14.46 14.53
C HIS A 222 14.69 13.70 13.26
N LEU A 223 14.54 12.36 13.23
CA LEU A 223 14.88 11.55 12.06
C LEU A 223 14.07 11.93 10.82
N LEU A 224 12.77 12.19 11.00
CA LEU A 224 11.89 12.62 9.92
C LEU A 224 12.35 13.98 9.36
N ASN A 225 12.61 14.96 10.23
CA ASN A 225 13.12 16.27 9.84
C ASN A 225 14.50 16.21 9.16
N ALA A 226 15.37 15.31 9.64
CA ALA A 226 16.67 15.03 9.04
C ALA A 226 16.58 14.24 7.73
N LYS A 227 15.38 13.76 7.36
CA LYS A 227 15.11 12.91 6.20
C LYS A 227 15.91 11.60 6.21
N GLU A 228 16.13 11.06 7.41
CA GLU A 228 16.82 9.80 7.62
C GLU A 228 15.87 8.60 7.44
N MET A 229 16.27 7.63 6.60
CA MET A 229 15.44 6.47 6.25
C MET A 229 14.94 5.68 7.47
N LEU A 230 15.73 5.68 8.55
CA LEU A 230 15.39 5.00 9.81
C LEU A 230 14.07 5.49 10.41
N GLY A 231 13.70 6.77 10.24
CA GLY A 231 12.44 7.30 10.77
C GLY A 231 11.22 6.56 10.20
N TRP A 232 11.17 6.41 8.87
CA TRP A 232 10.11 5.67 8.21
C TRP A 232 10.15 4.16 8.49
N THR A 233 11.33 3.57 8.68
CA THR A 233 11.45 2.16 9.10
C THR A 233 10.85 1.95 10.50
N LEU A 234 11.13 2.82 11.46
CA LEU A 234 10.55 2.74 12.80
C LEU A 234 9.03 2.91 12.78
N LEU A 235 8.52 3.81 11.95
CA LEU A 235 7.08 3.97 11.73
C LEU A 235 6.44 2.72 11.14
N GLN A 236 7.07 2.09 10.15
CA GLN A 236 6.57 0.83 9.59
C GLN A 236 6.52 -0.28 10.66
N VAL A 237 7.58 -0.43 11.46
CA VAL A 237 7.61 -1.41 12.57
C VAL A 237 6.46 -1.16 13.54
N HIS A 238 6.23 0.09 13.93
CA HIS A 238 5.13 0.46 14.82
C HIS A 238 3.76 0.20 14.20
N ASN A 239 3.52 0.69 12.97
CA ASN A 239 2.22 0.60 12.32
C ASN A 239 1.84 -0.86 11.99
N HIS A 240 2.81 -1.73 11.68
CA HIS A 240 2.55 -3.16 11.51
C HIS A 240 2.23 -3.86 12.85
N GLN A 241 2.83 -3.42 13.97
CA GLN A 241 2.44 -3.92 15.29
C GLN A 241 0.98 -3.56 15.60
N VAL A 242 0.59 -2.30 15.37
CA VAL A 242 -0.79 -1.84 15.58
C VAL A 242 -1.77 -2.64 14.72
N ALA A 243 -1.45 -2.89 13.45
CA ALA A 243 -2.27 -3.74 12.58
C ALA A 243 -2.36 -5.18 13.11
N THR A 244 -1.25 -5.74 13.59
CA THR A 244 -1.22 -7.09 14.17
C THR A 244 -2.13 -7.20 15.39
N ASP A 245 -2.06 -6.23 16.30
CA ASP A 245 -2.88 -6.17 17.51
C ASP A 245 -4.35 -5.93 17.18
N PHE A 246 -4.64 -5.09 16.18
CA PHE A 246 -5.99 -4.88 15.65
C PHE A 246 -6.63 -6.20 15.17
N PHE A 247 -5.94 -6.96 14.30
CA PHE A 247 -6.46 -8.25 13.83
C PHE A 247 -6.52 -9.30 14.94
N ALA A 248 -5.61 -9.26 15.91
CA ALA A 248 -5.70 -10.12 17.09
C ALA A 248 -6.96 -9.82 17.93
N GLY A 249 -7.28 -8.54 18.11
CA GLY A 249 -8.51 -8.09 18.75
C GLY A 249 -9.77 -8.52 18.01
N VAL A 250 -9.77 -8.42 16.68
CA VAL A 250 -10.90 -8.88 15.84
C VAL A 250 -11.14 -10.37 16.03
N ARG A 251 -10.09 -11.20 15.90
CA ARG A 251 -10.19 -12.64 16.13
C ARG A 251 -10.67 -12.97 17.54
N ALA A 252 -10.19 -12.24 18.55
CA ALA A 252 -10.61 -12.44 19.95
C ALA A 252 -12.09 -12.08 20.18
N ALA A 253 -12.59 -11.02 19.54
CA ALA A 253 -14.01 -10.65 19.62
C ALA A 253 -14.91 -11.71 18.96
N LEU A 254 -14.55 -12.16 17.75
CA LEU A 254 -15.27 -13.22 17.05
C LEU A 254 -15.27 -14.54 17.84
N ALA A 255 -14.12 -14.92 18.43
CA ALA A 255 -14.01 -16.16 19.19
C ALA A 255 -14.79 -16.15 20.51
N ARG A 256 -14.88 -14.99 21.18
CA ARG A 256 -15.52 -14.87 22.50
C ARG A 256 -17.02 -14.60 22.40
N ASP A 257 -17.42 -13.67 21.54
CA ASP A 257 -18.77 -13.10 21.52
C ASP A 257 -19.51 -13.38 20.19
N GLY A 258 -18.90 -14.16 19.29
CA GLY A 258 -19.46 -14.47 17.98
C GLY A 258 -19.55 -13.25 17.06
N VAL A 259 -20.36 -13.40 16.00
CA VAL A 259 -20.59 -12.35 14.99
C VAL A 259 -21.28 -11.14 15.64
N ASP A 260 -22.32 -11.35 16.46
CA ASP A 260 -23.07 -10.27 17.08
C ASP A 260 -22.20 -9.38 17.98
N GLY A 261 -21.31 -10.00 18.76
CA GLY A 261 -20.38 -9.26 19.61
C GLY A 261 -19.32 -8.51 18.81
N PHE A 262 -18.81 -9.10 17.73
CA PHE A 262 -17.92 -8.42 16.80
C PHE A 262 -18.60 -7.20 16.16
N GLU A 263 -19.83 -7.33 15.66
CA GLU A 263 -20.61 -6.24 15.07
C GLU A 263 -20.85 -5.09 16.05
N GLU A 264 -21.12 -5.39 17.32
CA GLU A 264 -21.19 -4.37 18.37
C GLU A 264 -19.85 -3.66 18.57
N GLN A 265 -18.73 -4.39 18.65
CA GLN A 265 -17.42 -3.76 18.78
C GLN A 265 -17.04 -2.94 17.54
N ALA A 266 -17.42 -3.38 16.34
CA ALA A 266 -17.19 -2.65 15.10
C ALA A 266 -17.99 -1.33 15.05
N ARG A 267 -19.27 -1.37 15.45
CA ARG A 267 -20.08 -0.14 15.61
C ARG A 267 -19.48 0.81 16.64
N ARG A 268 -19.05 0.29 17.80
CA ARG A 268 -18.37 1.09 18.83
C ARG A 268 -17.07 1.69 18.31
N PHE A 269 -16.30 0.95 17.52
CA PHE A 269 -15.05 1.44 16.92
C PHE A 269 -15.33 2.62 15.98
N ALA A 270 -16.33 2.49 15.11
CA ALA A 270 -16.73 3.55 14.19
C ALA A 270 -17.21 4.83 14.89
N THR A 271 -17.81 4.72 16.08
CA THR A 271 -18.21 5.89 16.89
C THR A 271 -17.05 6.45 17.72
N ALA A 272 -16.09 5.62 18.09
CA ALA A 272 -14.98 5.99 18.97
C ALA A 272 -13.86 6.73 18.23
N TYR A 273 -13.58 6.35 16.98
CA TYR A 273 -12.49 6.88 16.19
C TYR A 273 -12.95 7.76 15.03
N GLU A 274 -12.09 8.70 14.64
CA GLU A 274 -12.26 9.51 13.43
C GLU A 274 -12.42 8.64 12.17
N ALA A 275 -13.24 9.10 11.23
CA ALA A 275 -13.59 8.35 10.03
C ALA A 275 -12.47 8.30 8.97
N GLU A 276 -11.55 9.27 8.99
CA GLU A 276 -10.48 9.39 8.01
C GLU A 276 -9.11 9.23 8.68
N LEU A 277 -8.17 8.65 7.95
CA LEU A 277 -6.79 8.57 8.41
C LEU A 277 -6.11 9.95 8.34
N PRO A 278 -5.22 10.28 9.30
CA PRO A 278 -4.44 11.51 9.24
C PRO A 278 -3.55 11.55 7.99
N GLN A 279 -3.48 12.71 7.32
CA GLN A 279 -2.69 12.87 6.09
C GLN A 279 -1.19 13.03 6.34
N GLY A 280 -0.79 13.39 7.57
CA GLY A 280 0.57 13.81 7.92
C GLY A 280 0.93 15.19 7.34
N THR A 281 1.70 15.99 8.07
CA THR A 281 2.15 17.31 7.60
C THR A 281 3.51 17.30 6.91
N GLY A 282 4.19 16.15 6.95
CA GLY A 282 5.56 16.02 6.51
C GLY A 282 5.78 15.69 5.04
N THR A 283 7.05 15.72 4.64
CA THR A 283 7.46 15.26 3.31
C THR A 283 7.72 13.77 3.32
N ARG A 284 7.00 13.02 2.48
CA ARG A 284 7.25 11.61 2.16
C ARG A 284 8.73 11.33 1.82
N PRO A 285 9.20 10.08 1.98
CA PRO A 285 10.47 9.66 1.40
C PRO A 285 10.48 9.94 -0.10
N ARG A 286 11.68 10.16 -0.65
CA ARG A 286 11.86 10.29 -2.10
C ARG A 286 11.23 9.08 -2.80
N ALA A 287 10.27 9.35 -3.70
CA ALA A 287 9.56 8.34 -4.46
C ALA A 287 10.53 7.48 -5.29
N ARG A 288 10.33 6.17 -5.24
CA ARG A 288 11.06 5.15 -6.02
C ARG A 288 10.07 4.25 -6.75
N GLY A 289 10.50 3.60 -7.83
CA GLY A 289 9.78 2.62 -8.66
C GLY A 289 8.32 2.32 -8.29
N TYR A 290 8.09 1.58 -7.20
CA TYR A 290 6.78 1.13 -6.74
C TYR A 290 5.77 2.24 -6.38
N HIS A 291 6.22 3.47 -6.13
CA HIS A 291 5.34 4.62 -5.90
C HIS A 291 4.80 5.22 -7.20
N PHE A 292 5.42 4.91 -8.34
CA PHE A 292 4.97 5.40 -9.64
C PHE A 292 3.81 4.52 -10.10
N LYS A 293 2.62 5.11 -10.13
CA LYS A 293 1.45 4.47 -10.71
C LYS A 293 1.47 4.66 -12.24
N PRO A 294 0.89 3.72 -12.99
CA PRO A 294 0.70 3.87 -14.43
C PRO A 294 -0.35 4.96 -14.72
N ASP A 295 0.06 6.21 -14.63
CA ASP A 295 -0.73 7.36 -15.06
C ASP A 295 -0.28 7.74 -16.48
N PRO A 296 -1.20 7.99 -17.44
CA PRO A 296 -0.83 8.52 -18.75
C PRO A 296 -0.14 9.89 -18.69
N ASN A 297 -0.30 10.67 -17.61
CA ASN A 297 0.42 11.93 -17.41
C ASN A 297 0.82 12.13 -15.92
N PRO A 298 1.83 11.40 -15.42
CA PRO A 298 2.19 11.46 -14.02
C PRO A 298 2.79 12.83 -13.70
N SER A 299 2.22 13.52 -12.71
CA SER A 299 2.86 14.70 -12.14
C SER A 299 4.23 14.32 -11.57
N ARG A 300 5.19 15.25 -11.59
CA ARG A 300 6.52 15.01 -10.99
C ARG A 300 6.36 14.80 -9.49
N ILE A 301 6.42 13.52 -9.08
CA ILE A 301 6.26 13.12 -7.68
C ILE A 301 7.41 13.63 -6.80
N ASN A 302 8.64 13.62 -7.33
CA ASN A 302 9.81 14.15 -6.63
C ASN A 302 10.12 15.57 -7.13
N PRO A 303 10.35 16.53 -6.22
CA PRO A 303 10.81 17.85 -6.61
C PRO A 303 12.18 17.77 -7.32
N PRO A 304 12.49 18.70 -8.23
CA PRO A 304 13.82 18.80 -8.82
C PRO A 304 14.91 18.94 -7.75
N ALA A 305 16.07 18.34 -7.98
CA ALA A 305 17.21 18.45 -7.08
C ALA A 305 17.83 19.86 -7.09
N TRP A 306 17.56 20.64 -8.13
CA TRP A 306 18.05 21.99 -8.34
C TRP A 306 16.90 22.84 -8.92
N GLU A 307 16.69 24.01 -8.36
CA GLU A 307 15.84 25.05 -8.94
C GLU A 307 16.71 26.28 -9.16
N ASN A 308 16.48 27.00 -10.27
CA ASN A 308 17.19 28.26 -10.50
C ASN A 308 16.79 29.24 -9.41
N PHE A 309 17.77 29.65 -8.61
CA PHE A 309 17.61 30.75 -7.68
C PHE A 309 17.38 32.01 -8.51
N ALA A 310 16.13 32.44 -8.66
CA ALA A 310 15.86 33.73 -9.26
C ALA A 310 16.44 34.81 -8.33
N THR A 311 17.25 35.70 -8.91
CA THR A 311 17.58 36.98 -8.27
C THR A 311 16.26 37.72 -8.04
N ASP A 312 16.03 38.12 -6.79
CA ASP A 312 14.86 38.85 -6.30
C ASP A 312 13.69 37.98 -5.82
N GLY A 313 13.84 37.43 -4.60
CA GLY A 313 12.90 37.61 -3.49
C GLY A 313 11.43 37.18 -3.59
N GLU A 314 10.91 36.79 -4.75
CA GLU A 314 9.52 36.36 -4.93
C GLU A 314 9.49 34.95 -5.51
N ARG A 315 8.86 34.05 -4.76
CA ARG A 315 8.56 32.69 -5.22
C ARG A 315 7.68 32.79 -6.45
N ALA A 316 8.22 32.46 -7.62
CA ALA A 316 7.42 32.30 -8.82
C ALA A 316 6.40 31.18 -8.58
N GLY A 317 5.11 31.55 -8.52
CA GLY A 317 4.00 30.62 -8.45
C GLY A 317 4.05 29.66 -9.64
N ALA A 318 3.93 28.37 -9.36
CA ALA A 318 3.74 27.35 -10.37
C ALA A 318 2.33 27.48 -10.94
N ASP A 319 2.19 28.26 -12.02
CA ASP A 319 0.97 28.28 -12.82
C ASP A 319 1.05 27.30 -14.00
N VAL A 320 -0.12 26.76 -14.27
CA VAL A 320 -0.45 25.57 -15.04
C VAL A 320 -0.51 25.88 -16.55
N ASN A 321 -0.28 24.84 -17.35
CA ASN A 321 -0.56 24.68 -18.79
C ASN A 321 0.57 25.00 -19.78
N GLY A 322 0.81 24.00 -20.64
CA GLY A 322 1.80 24.06 -21.70
C GLY A 322 1.44 25.04 -22.80
N ALA A 323 2.47 25.69 -23.32
CA ALA A 323 2.56 26.13 -24.70
C ALA A 323 4.04 26.20 -25.07
N ALA A 324 4.37 25.57 -26.20
CA ALA A 324 5.68 25.70 -26.82
C ALA A 324 5.95 27.17 -27.18
N ALA A 325 7.15 27.66 -26.86
CA ALA A 325 7.73 28.81 -27.54
C ALA A 325 9.23 28.59 -27.67
N ALA A 326 9.67 28.47 -28.93
CA ALA A 326 11.05 28.51 -29.31
C ALA A 326 11.69 29.86 -28.92
N ALA A 327 12.80 29.81 -28.20
CA ALA A 327 13.80 30.87 -28.20
C ALA A 327 15.17 30.21 -28.33
N ALA A 328 15.78 30.43 -29.49
CA ALA A 328 17.09 29.94 -29.85
C ALA A 328 18.20 30.76 -29.17
N ALA A 329 19.35 30.08 -29.02
CA ALA A 329 20.72 30.59 -29.02
C ALA A 329 21.25 31.31 -27.76
N GLY A 330 22.27 30.68 -27.18
CA GLY A 330 23.36 31.39 -26.48
C GLY A 330 23.64 30.89 -25.06
N GLY A 331 24.46 29.85 -24.92
CA GLY A 331 25.01 29.44 -23.61
C GLY A 331 25.63 28.06 -23.67
N ALA A 332 26.90 27.97 -24.04
CA ALA A 332 27.66 26.73 -24.00
C ALA A 332 27.77 26.23 -22.56
N GLU A 333 27.42 24.96 -22.33
CA GLU A 333 27.75 24.24 -21.10
C GLU A 333 29.28 24.25 -20.93
N THR A 334 29.76 24.72 -19.78
CA THR A 334 31.13 24.41 -19.33
C THR A 334 30.99 23.33 -18.26
N PRO A 335 31.38 22.07 -18.54
CA PRO A 335 31.44 21.06 -17.50
C PRO A 335 32.53 21.47 -16.51
N LEU A 336 32.21 21.57 -15.22
CA LEU A 336 33.22 21.68 -14.17
C LEU A 336 33.95 20.33 -14.05
N VAL A 337 34.92 20.13 -14.94
CA VAL A 337 35.98 19.14 -14.74
C VAL A 337 36.95 19.75 -13.74
N PRO A 338 37.24 19.10 -12.59
CA PRO A 338 38.29 19.57 -11.70
C PRO A 338 39.62 19.61 -12.48
N ASP A 339 40.35 20.73 -12.40
CA ASP A 339 41.62 20.96 -13.13
C ASP A 339 42.76 19.98 -12.77
N VAL A 340 42.51 19.00 -11.89
CA VAL A 340 43.52 18.11 -11.35
C VAL A 340 43.00 16.66 -11.36
N GLY A 341 43.65 15.82 -12.17
CA GLY A 341 43.35 14.39 -12.25
C GLY A 341 43.67 13.65 -10.94
N SER A 342 42.95 12.55 -10.69
CA SER A 342 42.97 11.75 -9.46
C SER A 342 44.38 11.34 -8.99
N LEU A 343 45.30 11.05 -9.92
CA LEU A 343 46.68 10.65 -9.62
C LEU A 343 47.51 11.77 -8.97
N LYS A 344 47.21 13.05 -9.23
CA LYS A 344 47.90 14.20 -8.61
C LYS A 344 47.36 14.56 -7.22
N LEU A 345 46.17 14.09 -6.87
CA LEU A 345 45.61 14.24 -5.52
C LEU A 345 46.20 13.23 -4.54
N GLU A 346 46.58 12.03 -5.01
CA GLU A 346 47.29 11.05 -4.19
C GLU A 346 48.70 11.51 -3.79
N GLU A 347 49.42 12.23 -4.66
CA GLU A 347 50.75 12.77 -4.35
C GLU A 347 50.74 13.91 -3.31
N LYS A 348 49.64 14.66 -3.20
CA LYS A 348 49.57 15.85 -2.33
C LYS A 348 49.04 15.57 -0.92
N GLY A 349 48.52 14.38 -0.66
CA GLY A 349 47.92 14.03 0.64
C GLY A 349 46.63 14.80 0.92
N PHE A 350 45.63 14.11 1.45
CA PHE A 350 44.39 14.75 1.89
C PHE A 350 44.60 15.35 3.29
N ALA A 351 45.07 16.60 3.31
CA ALA A 351 45.24 17.50 4.46
C ALA A 351 46.51 17.33 5.34
N GLU A 352 47.21 18.46 5.58
CA GLU A 352 48.19 18.61 6.65
C GLU A 352 47.46 19.01 7.95
N VAL A 353 47.72 18.27 9.04
CA VAL A 353 47.34 18.66 10.40
C VAL A 353 48.44 19.56 10.96
N THR A 354 48.12 20.83 11.21
CA THR A 354 49.03 21.77 11.86
C THR A 354 49.14 21.47 13.36
N HIS A 355 50.23 20.83 13.78
CA HIS A 355 50.64 20.83 15.19
C HIS A 355 51.36 22.13 15.52
N GLY A 356 50.69 23.02 16.25
CA GLY A 356 51.30 24.20 16.86
C GLY A 356 51.78 23.89 18.28
N GLU A 357 53.04 23.51 18.45
CA GLU A 357 53.76 23.58 19.72
C GLU A 357 54.67 24.82 19.76
N GLY A 358 54.76 25.47 20.92
CA GLY A 358 55.98 26.19 21.33
C GLY A 358 55.85 27.68 21.65
N LYS A 359 55.89 28.00 22.95
CA LYS A 359 56.26 29.32 23.53
C LYS A 359 57.63 29.82 23.02
N PRO A 360 57.85 31.14 23.08
CA PRO A 360 59.05 31.70 23.75
C PRO A 360 58.66 32.91 24.64
N GLU A 361 59.34 33.34 25.70
CA GLU A 361 60.60 33.04 26.40
C GLU A 361 60.36 33.14 27.92
#